data_AF-A0A7W4NVY4-F1
#
_entry.id   AF-A0A7W4NVY4-F1
#
_cell.length_a   1.000
_cell.length_b   1.000
_cell.length_c   1.000
_cell.angle_alpha   90.00
_cell.angle_beta   90.00
_cell.angle_gamma   90.00
#
_symmetry.space_group_name_H-M   'P 1'
#
loop_
_entity.id
_entity.type
_entity.pdbx_description
1 polymer ?
#
loop_
_entity_poly.entity_id
_entity_poly.type
_entity_poly.pdbx_seq_one_letter_code
_entity_poly.pdbx_strand_id
1 'polypeptide(L)'
;MTTVVGGVYLERCIEPFWDDVYGSGGRAAAAISASVPDVGLMTYRAVPLLDGVANLEGVYGFEARGPEVPIGIAFDYFHSLATPRISPRPDAIQKHDPLIVEDDVVLRFGMLEGTARVTAKIAVYDPQSAFDPRPFGENGSTAKRLALILNRLEAGCLTNRTDPDEIVQDLIETQGAEVVVLKMGGYGALVGTASGCARVPAYRSPTVWKIGSGDVYSAAFTQFWAVEGRDPVEAADLASRATSRYCATRVLPISTADELASLELDPVVPGHGRIYIAAPFFNLAERWMVEEIRTQLGHMGVEVFSPLHDVGPGPGEVVAPLDLAGVDRCQAMIAILNGTDPGTVFEVGWARAKGIPVVALAQNMRPEDLKMVVGSRCQVVGDLVSAVYHAVWALP
;
A
#
# COMPACT_ATOMS: atom_id res chain seq x y z
N MET A 1 12.31 -15.29 -21.25
CA MET A 1 10.99 -14.63 -21.24
C MET A 1 10.60 -14.36 -19.80
N THR A 2 9.94 -13.23 -19.52
CA THR A 2 9.47 -12.86 -18.18
C THR A 2 7.94 -12.87 -18.18
N THR A 3 7.34 -13.72 -17.36
CA THR A 3 5.88 -13.84 -17.29
C THR A 3 5.36 -13.38 -15.93
N VAL A 4 4.43 -12.44 -15.94
CA VAL A 4 3.65 -12.06 -14.77
C VAL A 4 2.40 -12.93 -14.73
N VAL A 5 2.12 -13.54 -13.58
CA VAL A 5 0.93 -14.37 -13.37
C VAL A 5 0.13 -13.77 -12.23
N GLY A 6 -1.07 -13.31 -12.50
CA GLY A 6 -1.88 -12.63 -11.50
C GLY A 6 -3.22 -12.19 -12.05
N GLY A 7 -4.10 -11.74 -11.16
CA GLY A 7 -5.45 -11.36 -11.52
C GLY A 7 -5.52 -10.02 -12.23
N VAL A 8 -6.44 -9.90 -13.18
CA VAL A 8 -6.84 -8.63 -13.79
C VAL A 8 -8.25 -8.31 -13.38
N TYR A 9 -8.41 -7.21 -12.66
CA TYR A 9 -9.66 -6.85 -11.99
C TYR A 9 -10.07 -5.43 -12.32
N LEU A 10 -11.38 -5.19 -12.24
CA LEU A 10 -11.92 -3.84 -12.24
C LEU A 10 -11.69 -3.21 -10.87
N GLU A 11 -11.15 -2.01 -10.83
CA GLU A 11 -10.87 -1.31 -9.59
C GLU A 11 -11.53 0.06 -9.62
N ARG A 12 -12.30 0.35 -8.58
CA ARG A 12 -13.02 1.62 -8.43
C ARG A 12 -12.69 2.26 -7.11
N CYS A 13 -12.31 3.54 -7.12
CA CYS A 13 -12.12 4.33 -5.91
C CYS A 13 -12.97 5.58 -5.99
N ILE A 14 -13.66 5.91 -4.90
CA ILE A 14 -14.48 7.12 -4.85
C ILE A 14 -13.59 8.36 -4.67
N GLU A 15 -12.68 8.34 -3.69
CA GLU A 15 -11.84 9.51 -3.35
C GLU A 15 -10.37 9.10 -3.07
N PRO A 16 -9.39 9.55 -3.90
CA PRO A 16 -9.60 10.23 -5.17
C PRO A 16 -10.19 9.29 -6.22
N PHE A 17 -10.93 9.84 -7.18
CA PHE A 17 -11.63 9.06 -8.20
C PHE A 17 -10.69 8.16 -9.01
N TRP A 18 -11.11 6.90 -9.19
CA TRP A 18 -10.46 5.89 -10.03
C TRP A 18 -11.52 4.90 -10.53
N ASP A 19 -11.46 4.52 -11.80
CA ASP A 19 -12.30 3.48 -12.41
C ASP A 19 -11.51 2.90 -13.59
N ASP A 20 -10.75 1.83 -13.35
CA ASP A 20 -9.84 1.27 -14.35
C ASP A 20 -9.64 -0.24 -14.16
N VAL A 21 -9.13 -0.91 -15.19
CA VAL A 21 -8.84 -2.35 -15.20
C VAL A 21 -7.34 -2.56 -15.08
N TYR A 22 -6.91 -3.15 -13.97
CA TYR A 22 -5.51 -3.50 -13.75
C TYR A 22 -5.39 -4.83 -13.01
N GLY A 23 -5.84 -4.88 -11.75
CA GLY A 23 -5.46 -5.95 -10.82
C GLY A 23 -3.95 -6.03 -10.61
N SER A 24 -3.52 -7.01 -9.82
CA SER A 24 -2.10 -7.18 -9.51
C SER A 24 -1.27 -7.63 -10.71
N GLY A 25 -1.80 -8.57 -11.50
CA GLY A 25 -1.13 -9.08 -12.70
C GLY A 25 -0.96 -8.00 -13.75
N GLY A 26 -2.05 -7.32 -14.12
CA GLY A 26 -2.02 -6.26 -15.14
C GLY A 26 -1.14 -5.08 -14.73
N ARG A 27 -1.23 -4.65 -13.47
CA ARG A 27 -0.38 -3.57 -12.94
C ARG A 27 1.09 -3.94 -12.93
N ALA A 28 1.44 -5.13 -12.48
CA ALA A 28 2.83 -5.56 -12.42
C ALA A 28 3.43 -5.74 -13.82
N ALA A 29 2.66 -6.28 -14.79
CA ALA A 29 3.09 -6.35 -16.18
C ALA A 29 3.33 -4.96 -16.78
N ALA A 30 2.39 -4.02 -16.57
CA ALA A 30 2.52 -2.62 -16.96
C ALA A 30 3.71 -1.93 -16.29
N ALA A 31 3.98 -2.23 -15.02
CA ALA A 31 5.07 -1.63 -14.27
C ALA A 31 6.43 -1.91 -14.90
N ILE A 32 6.69 -3.12 -15.38
CA ILE A 32 8.01 -3.53 -15.87
C ILE A 32 8.15 -3.47 -17.40
N SER A 33 7.08 -3.16 -18.13
CA SER A 33 7.03 -3.32 -19.59
C SER A 33 8.01 -2.43 -20.37
N ALA A 34 8.43 -1.29 -19.81
CA ALA A 34 9.40 -0.41 -20.47
C ALA A 34 10.84 -0.94 -20.43
N SER A 35 11.21 -1.67 -19.37
CA SER A 35 12.61 -2.07 -19.12
C SER A 35 12.86 -3.56 -19.34
N VAL A 36 11.82 -4.39 -19.19
CA VAL A 36 11.92 -5.83 -19.38
C VAL A 36 11.43 -6.19 -20.79
N PRO A 37 12.27 -6.78 -21.65
CA PRO A 37 11.83 -7.25 -22.96
C PRO A 37 10.93 -8.49 -22.82
N ASP A 38 9.99 -8.64 -23.75
CA ASP A 38 9.12 -9.82 -23.88
C ASP A 38 8.35 -10.16 -22.59
N VAL A 39 7.73 -9.14 -21.97
CA VAL A 39 6.82 -9.34 -20.84
C VAL A 39 5.54 -10.02 -21.33
N GLY A 40 5.18 -11.15 -20.69
CA GLY A 40 3.88 -11.79 -20.86
C GLY A 40 3.03 -11.63 -19.60
N LEU A 41 1.71 -11.58 -19.76
CA LEU A 41 0.74 -11.67 -18.67
C LEU A 41 -0.05 -12.96 -18.81
N MET A 42 -0.06 -13.80 -17.76
CA MET A 42 -0.94 -14.96 -17.65
C MET A 42 -2.04 -14.68 -16.62
N THR A 43 -3.29 -14.64 -17.07
CA THR A 43 -4.45 -14.31 -16.23
C THR A 43 -5.70 -15.08 -16.69
N TYR A 44 -6.68 -15.24 -15.81
CA TYR A 44 -8.04 -15.54 -16.26
C TYR A 44 -8.61 -14.29 -16.93
N ARG A 45 -9.03 -14.42 -18.20
CA ARG A 45 -9.48 -13.28 -19.02
C ARG A 45 -11.00 -13.16 -18.90
N ALA A 46 -11.46 -12.40 -17.93
CA ALA A 46 -12.89 -12.21 -17.73
C ALA A 46 -13.53 -11.50 -18.93
N VAL A 47 -14.56 -12.10 -19.52
CA VAL A 47 -15.26 -11.56 -20.71
C VAL A 47 -15.69 -10.09 -20.52
N PRO A 48 -16.26 -9.67 -19.37
CA PRO A 48 -16.64 -8.28 -19.16
C PRO A 48 -15.46 -7.28 -19.09
N LEU A 49 -14.21 -7.76 -18.96
CA LEU A 49 -13.01 -6.94 -18.78
C LEU A 49 -12.07 -6.99 -19.99
N LEU A 50 -12.44 -7.68 -21.07
CA LEU A 50 -11.56 -7.89 -22.25
C LEU A 50 -11.11 -6.57 -22.89
N ASP A 51 -11.98 -5.56 -22.97
CA ASP A 51 -11.61 -4.24 -23.50
C ASP A 51 -10.55 -3.56 -22.64
N GLY A 52 -10.64 -3.72 -21.31
CA GLY A 52 -9.64 -3.21 -20.37
C GLY A 52 -8.31 -3.96 -20.51
N VAL A 53 -8.35 -5.29 -20.67
CA VAL A 53 -7.16 -6.10 -20.95
C VAL A 53 -6.50 -5.66 -22.26
N ALA A 54 -7.27 -5.49 -23.34
CA ALA A 54 -6.74 -5.06 -24.62
C ALA A 54 -6.14 -3.65 -24.58
N ASN A 55 -6.71 -2.75 -23.77
CA ASN A 55 -6.13 -1.44 -23.52
C ASN A 55 -4.74 -1.54 -22.85
N LEU A 56 -4.61 -2.39 -21.81
CA LEU A 56 -3.30 -2.63 -21.18
C LEU A 56 -2.27 -3.17 -22.18
N GLU A 57 -2.65 -4.16 -23.00
CA GLU A 57 -1.78 -4.70 -24.05
C GLU A 57 -1.34 -3.61 -25.03
N GLY A 58 -2.29 -2.79 -25.50
CA GLY A 58 -2.03 -1.71 -26.48
C GLY A 58 -1.16 -0.57 -25.93
N VAL A 59 -1.34 -0.19 -24.66
CA VAL A 59 -0.58 0.89 -24.03
C VAL A 59 0.82 0.44 -23.63
N TYR A 60 0.96 -0.76 -23.07
CA TYR A 60 2.20 -1.21 -22.44
C TYR A 60 3.01 -2.20 -23.28
N GLY A 61 2.44 -2.73 -24.37
CA GLY A 61 3.16 -3.57 -25.34
C GLY A 61 3.45 -4.99 -24.88
N PHE A 62 2.62 -5.56 -24.02
CA PHE A 62 2.69 -6.97 -23.60
C PHE A 62 1.49 -7.78 -24.12
N GLU A 63 1.56 -9.11 -24.05
CA GLU A 63 0.47 -10.02 -24.43
C GLU A 63 -0.15 -10.67 -23.19
N ALA A 64 -1.48 -10.63 -23.08
CA ALA A 64 -2.28 -11.25 -22.05
C ALA A 64 -2.88 -12.58 -22.54
N ARG A 65 -2.42 -13.68 -21.92
CA ARG A 65 -2.80 -15.05 -22.23
C ARG A 65 -3.59 -15.67 -21.08
N GLY A 66 -4.37 -16.69 -21.42
CA GLY A 66 -5.11 -17.51 -20.46
C GLY A 66 -6.55 -17.78 -20.89
N PRO A 67 -7.27 -18.66 -20.18
CA PRO A 67 -8.64 -19.00 -20.51
C PRO A 67 -9.57 -17.81 -20.31
N GLU A 68 -10.59 -17.71 -21.17
CA GLU A 68 -11.68 -16.76 -20.95
C GLU A 68 -12.62 -17.30 -19.88
N VAL A 69 -13.06 -16.40 -19.00
CA VAL A 69 -14.00 -16.73 -17.91
C VAL A 69 -15.21 -15.79 -17.96
N PRO A 70 -16.41 -16.28 -17.61
CA PRO A 70 -17.64 -15.51 -17.86
C PRO A 70 -17.86 -14.33 -16.90
N ILE A 71 -17.22 -14.34 -15.72
CA ILE A 71 -17.48 -13.40 -14.64
C ILE A 71 -16.22 -12.58 -14.36
N GLY A 72 -16.36 -11.26 -14.35
CA GLY A 72 -15.31 -10.34 -13.89
C GLY A 72 -15.40 -10.09 -12.39
N ILE A 73 -14.26 -9.79 -11.78
CA ILE A 73 -14.18 -9.40 -10.37
C ILE A 73 -13.86 -7.91 -10.27
N ALA A 74 -14.58 -7.23 -9.38
CA ALA A 74 -14.43 -5.81 -9.09
C ALA A 74 -14.05 -5.57 -7.63
N PHE A 75 -13.20 -4.58 -7.41
CA PHE A 75 -12.81 -4.06 -6.11
C PHE A 75 -13.27 -2.61 -6.00
N ASP A 76 -14.27 -2.35 -5.14
CA ASP A 76 -14.77 -0.99 -4.89
C ASP A 76 -14.22 -0.45 -3.55
N TYR A 77 -13.56 0.71 -3.60
CA TYR A 77 -12.92 1.39 -2.47
C TYR A 77 -13.58 2.75 -2.22
N PHE A 78 -13.76 3.12 -0.95
CA PHE A 78 -14.14 4.50 -0.61
C PHE A 78 -12.94 5.45 -0.76
N HIS A 79 -11.78 5.02 -0.28
CA HIS A 79 -10.46 5.62 -0.51
C HIS A 79 -9.39 4.54 -0.59
N SER A 80 -8.17 4.88 -1.02
CA SER A 80 -7.14 3.88 -1.32
C SER A 80 -6.61 3.08 -0.11
N LEU A 81 -6.89 3.51 1.13
CA LEU A 81 -6.65 2.74 2.38
C LEU A 81 -7.82 1.85 2.84
N ALA A 82 -9.00 1.99 2.25
CA ALA A 82 -10.19 1.28 2.73
C ALA A 82 -10.09 -0.21 2.39
N THR A 83 -10.69 -1.07 3.22
CA THR A 83 -10.95 -2.45 2.83
C THR A 83 -11.95 -2.46 1.68
N PRO A 84 -11.61 -3.03 0.51
CA PRO A 84 -12.49 -3.01 -0.64
C PRO A 84 -13.73 -3.88 -0.43
N ARG A 85 -14.84 -3.47 -1.04
CA ARG A 85 -15.94 -4.37 -1.33
C ARG A 85 -15.63 -5.14 -2.61
N ILE A 86 -15.55 -6.46 -2.51
CA ILE A 86 -15.28 -7.35 -3.65
C ILE A 86 -16.62 -7.83 -4.24
N SER A 87 -16.76 -7.73 -5.56
CA SER A 87 -17.95 -8.18 -6.31
C SER A 87 -17.55 -9.11 -7.47
N PRO A 88 -18.13 -10.32 -7.59
CA PRO A 88 -19.05 -10.94 -6.63
C PRO A 88 -18.36 -11.19 -5.28
N ARG A 89 -19.16 -11.49 -4.25
CA ARG A 89 -18.60 -11.79 -2.92
C ARG A 89 -17.57 -12.92 -3.02
N PRO A 90 -16.48 -12.91 -2.23
CA PRO A 90 -15.39 -13.88 -2.39
C PRO A 90 -15.81 -15.36 -2.34
N ASP A 91 -16.85 -15.69 -1.57
CA ASP A 91 -17.45 -17.02 -1.46
C ASP A 91 -18.28 -17.45 -2.68
N ALA A 92 -18.72 -16.48 -3.49
CA ALA A 92 -19.46 -16.68 -4.73
C ALA A 92 -18.57 -16.65 -5.99
N ILE A 93 -17.25 -16.43 -5.83
CA ILE A 93 -16.31 -16.45 -6.95
C ILE A 93 -16.12 -17.90 -7.42
N GLN A 94 -16.43 -18.16 -8.69
CA GLN A 94 -16.18 -19.46 -9.32
C GLN A 94 -14.68 -19.75 -9.34
N LYS A 95 -14.30 -20.95 -8.90
CA LYS A 95 -12.91 -21.42 -9.01
C LYS A 95 -12.70 -22.10 -10.35
N HIS A 96 -11.58 -21.79 -10.99
CA HIS A 96 -11.16 -22.32 -12.28
C HIS A 96 -9.91 -23.21 -12.14
N ASP A 97 -9.65 -24.01 -13.18
CA ASP A 97 -8.48 -24.87 -13.23
C ASP A 97 -7.18 -24.05 -13.16
N PRO A 98 -6.13 -24.54 -12.48
CA PRO A 98 -4.88 -23.82 -12.36
C PRO A 98 -4.26 -23.45 -13.71
N LEU A 99 -3.77 -22.22 -13.83
CA LEU A 99 -2.96 -21.78 -14.98
C LEU A 99 -1.61 -22.53 -14.94
N ILE A 100 -1.12 -22.95 -16.11
CA ILE A 100 0.17 -23.64 -16.23
C ILE A 100 1.15 -22.71 -16.93
N VAL A 101 2.28 -22.43 -16.27
CA VAL A 101 3.30 -21.49 -16.77
C VAL A 101 4.68 -22.11 -16.64
N GLU A 102 5.47 -22.04 -17.71
CA GLU A 102 6.87 -22.45 -17.75
C GLU A 102 7.69 -21.39 -18.46
N ASP A 103 8.57 -20.70 -17.73
CA ASP A 103 9.33 -19.55 -18.25
C ASP A 103 10.64 -19.33 -17.47
N ASP A 104 11.51 -18.44 -17.96
CA ASP A 104 12.77 -18.15 -17.28
C ASP A 104 12.56 -17.41 -15.96
N VAL A 105 11.79 -16.33 -16.00
CA VAL A 105 11.45 -15.50 -14.84
C VAL A 105 9.94 -15.45 -14.70
N VAL A 106 9.43 -15.76 -13.51
CA VAL A 106 7.99 -15.66 -13.23
C VAL A 106 7.73 -14.85 -11.96
N LEU A 107 6.97 -13.77 -12.09
CA LEU A 107 6.36 -13.08 -10.96
C LEU A 107 4.94 -13.63 -10.79
N ARG A 108 4.67 -14.28 -9.66
CA ARG A 108 3.39 -14.92 -9.37
C ARG A 108 2.70 -14.21 -8.21
N PHE A 109 1.46 -13.81 -8.45
CA PHE A 109 0.52 -13.33 -7.44
C PHE A 109 -0.51 -14.41 -7.07
N GLY A 110 -1.10 -14.27 -5.88
CA GLY A 110 -2.38 -14.91 -5.58
C GLY A 110 -3.51 -14.37 -6.46
N MET A 111 -4.54 -15.19 -6.70
CA MET A 111 -5.73 -14.85 -7.47
C MET A 111 -6.98 -15.34 -6.74
N LEU A 112 -8.10 -14.64 -6.92
CA LEU A 112 -9.36 -14.98 -6.27
C LEU A 112 -10.10 -16.13 -6.97
N GLU A 113 -9.96 -16.25 -8.28
CA GLU A 113 -10.71 -17.17 -9.13
C GLU A 113 -9.93 -18.45 -9.46
N GLY A 114 -8.69 -18.58 -9.00
CA GLY A 114 -7.87 -19.75 -9.26
C GLY A 114 -6.44 -19.62 -8.73
N THR A 115 -5.53 -20.41 -9.29
CA THR A 115 -4.10 -20.39 -8.93
C THR A 115 -3.27 -20.67 -10.16
N ALA A 116 -1.95 -20.58 -10.04
CA ALA A 116 -1.03 -20.92 -11.12
C ALA A 116 0.03 -21.90 -10.62
N ARG A 117 0.24 -22.98 -11.38
CA ARG A 117 1.35 -23.90 -11.20
C ARG A 117 2.48 -23.48 -12.12
N VAL A 118 3.58 -23.03 -11.51
CA VAL A 118 4.70 -22.39 -12.20
C VAL A 118 5.93 -23.30 -12.17
N THR A 119 6.62 -23.44 -13.30
CA THR A 119 7.99 -23.98 -13.37
C THR A 119 8.91 -22.89 -13.90
N ALA A 120 9.85 -22.40 -13.09
CA ALA A 120 10.72 -21.28 -13.50
C ALA A 120 12.20 -21.49 -13.18
N LYS A 121 13.09 -20.76 -13.87
CA LYS A 121 14.48 -20.64 -13.38
C LYS A 121 14.52 -19.73 -12.16
N ILE A 122 13.85 -18.58 -12.22
CA ILE A 122 13.72 -17.62 -11.12
C ILE A 122 12.23 -17.33 -10.91
N ALA A 123 11.74 -17.46 -9.68
CA ALA A 123 10.39 -17.07 -9.32
C ALA A 123 10.39 -16.01 -8.22
N VAL A 124 9.51 -15.02 -8.35
CA VAL A 124 9.13 -14.08 -7.30
C VAL A 124 7.68 -14.36 -6.95
N TYR A 125 7.38 -14.60 -5.67
CA TYR A 125 6.06 -14.97 -5.22
C TYR A 125 5.51 -14.01 -4.17
N ASP A 126 4.35 -13.42 -4.47
CA ASP A 126 3.57 -12.59 -3.56
C ASP A 126 2.16 -13.22 -3.41
N PRO A 127 1.83 -13.83 -2.25
CA PRO A 127 0.58 -14.58 -2.12
C PRO A 127 -0.70 -13.76 -2.23
N GLN A 128 -0.64 -12.43 -2.06
CA GLN A 128 -1.81 -11.52 -2.08
C GLN A 128 -3.02 -12.02 -1.28
N SER A 129 -2.80 -12.57 -0.09
CA SER A 129 -3.86 -13.20 0.70
C SER A 129 -3.65 -12.91 2.17
N ALA A 130 -4.41 -11.94 2.68
CA ALA A 130 -4.28 -11.47 4.06
C ALA A 130 -4.58 -12.55 5.13
N PHE A 131 -5.39 -13.57 4.80
CA PHE A 131 -5.91 -14.53 5.78
C PHE A 131 -5.65 -16.01 5.46
N ASP A 132 -5.29 -16.34 4.22
CA ASP A 132 -4.95 -17.71 3.82
C ASP A 132 -3.83 -17.69 2.76
N PRO A 133 -2.63 -17.16 3.10
CA PRO A 133 -1.48 -17.26 2.20
C PRO A 133 -1.07 -18.73 2.08
N ARG A 134 -0.80 -19.17 0.84
CA ARG A 134 -0.39 -20.55 0.55
C ARG A 134 1.11 -20.62 0.27
N PRO A 135 1.83 -21.66 0.75
CA PRO A 135 3.22 -21.91 0.36
C PRO A 135 3.39 -21.97 -1.16
N PHE A 136 4.51 -21.46 -1.67
CA PHE A 136 4.77 -21.40 -3.12
C PHE A 136 4.65 -22.79 -3.78
N GLY A 137 5.28 -23.79 -3.17
CA GLY A 137 5.33 -25.16 -3.67
C GLY A 137 4.09 -26.02 -3.39
N GLU A 138 3.09 -25.54 -2.62
CA GLU A 138 1.92 -26.33 -2.21
C GLU A 138 1.18 -26.94 -3.41
N ASN A 139 1.06 -26.18 -4.50
CA ASN A 139 0.36 -26.60 -5.72
C ASN A 139 1.27 -27.27 -6.76
N GLY A 140 2.50 -27.63 -6.38
CA GLY A 140 3.50 -28.23 -7.26
C GLY A 140 4.30 -27.23 -8.09
N SER A 141 4.28 -25.93 -7.75
CA SER A 141 5.17 -24.95 -8.38
C SER A 141 6.63 -25.18 -7.98
N THR A 142 7.56 -24.94 -8.89
CA THR A 142 9.01 -25.13 -8.68
C THR A 142 9.80 -23.97 -9.29
N ALA A 143 10.91 -23.61 -8.63
CA ALA A 143 11.87 -22.63 -9.15
C ALA A 143 13.30 -22.99 -8.72
N LYS A 144 14.32 -22.66 -9.52
CA LYS A 144 15.72 -22.83 -9.10
C LYS A 144 16.16 -21.77 -8.10
N ARG A 145 15.65 -20.55 -8.26
CA ARG A 145 15.84 -19.40 -7.37
C ARG A 145 14.47 -18.85 -7.02
N LEU A 146 14.20 -18.66 -5.72
CA LEU A 146 12.88 -18.24 -5.23
C LEU A 146 13.04 -17.01 -4.33
N ALA A 147 12.31 -15.95 -4.65
CA ALA A 147 12.07 -14.84 -3.74
C ALA A 147 10.63 -14.83 -3.25
N LEU A 148 10.43 -14.63 -1.95
CA LEU A 148 9.12 -14.44 -1.34
C LEU A 148 8.94 -12.97 -0.97
N ILE A 149 7.81 -12.38 -1.33
CA ILE A 149 7.45 -11.00 -0.95
C ILE A 149 6.15 -11.05 -0.17
N LEU A 150 6.21 -10.73 1.12
CA LEU A 150 5.11 -10.94 2.07
C LEU A 150 4.97 -9.72 2.97
N ASN A 151 3.76 -9.38 3.39
CA ASN A 151 3.60 -8.47 4.53
C ASN A 151 3.65 -9.23 5.87
N ARG A 152 3.79 -8.51 7.00
CA ARG A 152 3.88 -9.14 8.34
C ARG A 152 2.71 -10.06 8.68
N LEU A 153 1.48 -9.71 8.27
CA LEU A 153 0.30 -10.52 8.55
C LEU A 153 0.36 -11.84 7.78
N GLU A 154 0.63 -11.77 6.47
CA GLU A 154 0.77 -12.94 5.60
C GLU A 154 1.89 -13.87 6.08
N ALA A 155 3.05 -13.29 6.38
CA ALA A 155 4.20 -14.06 6.85
C ALA A 155 3.97 -14.67 8.23
N GLY A 156 3.27 -13.96 9.13
CA GLY A 156 2.85 -14.48 10.43
C GLY A 156 1.89 -15.66 10.31
N CYS A 157 0.96 -15.63 9.35
CA CYS A 157 0.06 -16.76 9.06
C CYS A 157 0.80 -18.00 8.55
N LEU A 158 1.86 -17.84 7.75
CA LEU A 158 2.65 -18.96 7.23
C LEU A 158 3.58 -19.58 8.29
N THR A 159 4.16 -18.74 9.16
CA THR A 159 5.25 -19.14 10.07
C THR A 159 4.76 -19.38 11.51
N ASN A 160 3.58 -18.86 11.88
CA ASN A 160 3.13 -18.70 13.27
C ASN A 160 4.12 -17.91 14.15
N ARG A 161 4.91 -17.01 13.56
CA ARG A 161 5.86 -16.11 14.24
C ARG A 161 5.38 -14.66 14.19
N THR A 162 5.90 -13.85 15.11
CA THR A 162 5.60 -12.41 15.18
C THR A 162 6.84 -11.53 15.06
N ASP A 163 8.01 -12.05 15.46
CA ASP A 163 9.28 -11.34 15.30
C ASP A 163 9.72 -11.32 13.83
N PRO A 164 10.02 -10.15 13.24
CA PRO A 164 10.38 -10.03 11.83
C PRO A 164 11.60 -10.87 11.42
N ASP A 165 12.62 -10.95 12.26
CA ASP A 165 13.85 -11.67 11.97
C ASP A 165 13.62 -13.19 12.06
N GLU A 166 12.84 -13.66 13.05
CA GLU A 166 12.40 -15.06 13.11
C GLU A 166 11.52 -15.47 11.92
N ILE A 167 10.58 -14.60 11.51
CA ILE A 167 9.70 -14.83 10.35
C ILE A 167 10.54 -15.06 9.08
N VAL A 168 11.49 -14.17 8.83
CA VAL A 168 12.34 -14.21 7.64
C VAL A 168 13.18 -15.48 7.63
N GLN A 169 13.81 -15.83 8.75
CA GLN A 169 14.63 -17.03 8.86
C GLN A 169 13.80 -18.31 8.64
N ASP A 170 12.62 -18.39 9.26
CA ASP A 170 11.72 -19.54 9.11
C ASP A 170 11.29 -19.73 7.65
N LEU A 171 10.96 -18.66 6.93
CA LEU A 171 10.58 -18.72 5.52
C LEU A 171 11.74 -19.18 4.62
N ILE A 172 12.97 -18.73 4.88
CA ILE A 172 14.15 -19.20 4.14
C ILE A 172 14.32 -20.71 4.31
N GLU A 173 14.21 -21.20 5.55
CA GLU A 173 14.43 -22.61 5.89
C GLU A 173 13.30 -23.53 5.41
N THR A 174 12.05 -23.13 5.65
CA THR A 174 10.88 -23.99 5.41
C THR A 174 10.38 -23.95 3.97
N GLN A 175 10.52 -22.82 3.27
CA GLN A 175 10.08 -22.67 1.88
C GLN A 175 11.23 -22.81 0.87
N GLY A 176 12.49 -22.89 1.34
CA GLY A 176 13.67 -22.94 0.48
C GLY A 176 13.87 -21.66 -0.33
N ALA A 177 13.48 -20.51 0.22
CA ALA A 177 13.62 -19.22 -0.44
C ALA A 177 15.08 -18.75 -0.44
N GLU A 178 15.57 -18.27 -1.59
CA GLU A 178 16.87 -17.59 -1.69
C GLU A 178 16.81 -16.19 -1.06
N VAL A 179 15.67 -15.52 -1.23
CA VAL A 179 15.41 -14.18 -0.69
C VAL A 179 14.02 -14.12 -0.08
N VAL A 180 13.89 -13.47 1.06
CA VAL A 180 12.60 -13.10 1.65
C VAL A 180 12.56 -11.60 1.83
N VAL A 181 11.53 -10.94 1.31
CA VAL A 181 11.27 -9.52 1.52
C VAL A 181 10.00 -9.39 2.35
N LEU A 182 10.18 -9.04 3.63
CA LEU A 182 9.10 -8.82 4.58
C LEU A 182 8.72 -7.33 4.62
N LYS A 183 7.58 -6.98 4.01
CA LYS A 183 7.00 -5.63 3.99
C LYS A 183 6.41 -5.29 5.37
N MET A 184 6.85 -4.17 5.96
CA MET A 184 6.49 -3.72 7.31
C MET A 184 5.84 -2.32 7.34
N GLY A 185 5.20 -1.90 6.25
CA GLY A 185 4.50 -0.62 6.17
C GLY A 185 5.44 0.56 6.37
N GLY A 186 5.13 1.45 7.33
CA GLY A 186 5.98 2.60 7.65
C GLY A 186 7.41 2.24 8.11
N TYR A 187 7.64 1.00 8.52
CA TYR A 187 8.96 0.48 8.90
C TYR A 187 9.82 0.01 7.72
N GLY A 188 9.34 0.21 6.48
CA GLY A 188 10.04 -0.24 5.28
C GLY A 188 9.92 -1.74 5.07
N ALA A 189 11.01 -2.36 4.62
CA ALA A 189 11.09 -3.79 4.38
C ALA A 189 12.32 -4.40 5.08
N LEU A 190 12.20 -5.66 5.51
CA LEU A 190 13.32 -6.48 5.96
C LEU A 190 13.63 -7.48 4.85
N VAL A 191 14.83 -7.41 4.29
CA VAL A 191 15.32 -8.33 3.26
C VAL A 191 16.22 -9.36 3.92
N GLY A 192 15.85 -10.62 3.83
CA GLY A 192 16.62 -11.74 4.34
C GLY A 192 17.16 -12.64 3.25
N THR A 193 18.35 -13.16 3.50
CA THR A 193 19.02 -14.20 2.71
C THR A 193 19.70 -15.17 3.67
N ALA A 194 20.21 -16.30 3.16
CA ALA A 194 21.05 -17.20 3.96
C ALA A 194 22.30 -16.53 4.58
N SER A 195 22.70 -15.35 4.07
CA SER A 195 23.85 -14.59 4.58
C SER A 195 23.51 -13.60 5.70
N GLY A 196 22.21 -13.32 5.92
CA GLY A 196 21.74 -12.37 6.94
C GLY A 196 20.58 -11.50 6.45
N CYS A 197 20.21 -10.55 7.30
CA CYS A 197 19.11 -9.62 7.08
C CYS A 197 19.60 -8.16 6.95
N ALA A 198 18.92 -7.38 6.11
CA ALA A 198 19.12 -5.95 5.97
C ALA A 198 17.78 -5.21 5.92
N ARG A 199 17.73 -4.01 6.52
CA ARG A 199 16.54 -3.16 6.49
C ARG A 199 16.64 -2.16 5.35
N VAL A 200 15.56 -2.04 4.60
CA VAL A 200 15.38 -1.06 3.52
C VAL A 200 14.25 -0.11 3.93
N PRO A 201 14.46 1.22 3.90
CA PRO A 201 13.42 2.16 4.29
C PRO A 201 12.26 2.18 3.28
N ALA A 202 11.09 2.59 3.75
CA ALA A 202 10.08 3.18 2.87
C ALA A 202 10.49 4.64 2.60
N TYR A 203 10.04 5.23 1.49
CA TYR A 203 10.32 6.62 1.18
C TYR A 203 9.04 7.45 1.25
N ARG A 204 9.14 8.67 1.77
CA ARG A 204 8.03 9.62 1.84
C ARG A 204 7.60 10.02 0.42
N SER A 205 6.32 10.32 0.27
CA SER A 205 5.74 10.83 -0.97
C SER A 205 4.84 12.05 -0.68
N PRO A 206 4.81 13.06 -1.57
CA PRO A 206 4.02 14.27 -1.36
C PRO A 206 2.51 14.01 -1.33
N THR A 207 2.07 12.95 -2.00
CA THR A 207 0.70 12.41 -1.97
C THR A 207 0.78 10.89 -1.85
N VAL A 208 -0.27 10.25 -1.36
CA VAL A 208 -0.28 8.81 -1.10
C VAL A 208 -1.47 8.11 -1.75
N TRP A 209 -1.19 7.38 -2.84
CA TRP A 209 -2.09 6.42 -3.46
C TRP A 209 -1.68 4.98 -3.14
N LYS A 210 -2.55 4.23 -2.46
CA LYS A 210 -2.20 2.89 -1.94
C LYS A 210 -2.60 1.71 -2.81
N ILE A 211 -3.67 1.83 -3.60
CA ILE A 211 -4.13 0.74 -4.49
C ILE A 211 -3.00 0.43 -5.46
N GLY A 212 -2.55 -0.84 -5.47
CA GLY A 212 -1.48 -1.29 -6.35
C GLY A 212 -0.05 -1.01 -5.92
N SER A 213 0.17 -0.29 -4.81
CA SER A 213 1.52 0.03 -4.34
C SER A 213 2.37 -1.21 -4.03
N GLY A 214 1.74 -2.28 -3.54
CA GLY A 214 2.39 -3.58 -3.31
C GLY A 214 2.73 -4.32 -4.61
N ASP A 215 1.86 -4.25 -5.63
CA ASP A 215 2.11 -4.87 -6.93
C ASP A 215 3.30 -4.23 -7.62
N VAL A 216 3.38 -2.89 -7.57
CA VAL A 216 4.51 -2.12 -8.11
C VAL A 216 5.80 -2.47 -7.37
N TYR A 217 5.75 -2.66 -6.05
CA TYR A 217 6.91 -3.11 -5.29
C TYR A 217 7.39 -4.48 -5.78
N SER A 218 6.48 -5.46 -5.87
CA SER A 218 6.81 -6.83 -6.30
C SER A 218 7.29 -6.89 -7.75
N ALA A 219 6.72 -6.05 -8.62
CA ALA A 219 7.13 -5.89 -10.00
C ALA A 219 8.53 -5.27 -10.13
N ALA A 220 8.78 -4.15 -9.44
CA ALA A 220 10.08 -3.50 -9.41
C ALA A 220 11.17 -4.41 -8.84
N PHE A 221 10.88 -5.11 -7.73
CA PHE A 221 11.80 -6.10 -7.17
C PHE A 221 12.11 -7.21 -8.19
N THR A 222 11.09 -7.71 -8.90
CA THR A 222 11.28 -8.72 -9.95
C THR A 222 12.19 -8.20 -11.06
N GLN A 223 11.98 -6.98 -11.56
CA GLN A 223 12.85 -6.40 -12.56
C GLN A 223 14.30 -6.33 -12.06
N PHE A 224 14.54 -5.72 -10.91
CA PHE A 224 15.90 -5.45 -10.44
C PHE A 224 16.64 -6.70 -9.97
N TRP A 225 15.96 -7.60 -9.24
CA TRP A 225 16.60 -8.81 -8.71
C TRP A 225 16.60 -9.97 -9.71
N ALA A 226 15.44 -10.28 -10.31
CA ALA A 226 15.32 -11.49 -11.13
C ALA A 226 15.81 -11.28 -12.57
N VAL A 227 15.54 -10.11 -13.16
CA VAL A 227 15.89 -9.82 -14.57
C VAL A 227 17.27 -9.18 -14.67
N GLU A 228 17.55 -8.13 -13.88
CA GLU A 228 18.83 -7.42 -13.92
C GLU A 228 19.93 -8.06 -13.06
N GLY A 229 19.57 -8.99 -12.16
CA GLY A 229 20.53 -9.75 -11.34
C GLY A 229 21.20 -8.93 -10.24
N ARG A 230 20.57 -7.85 -9.77
CA ARG A 230 21.11 -7.00 -8.69
C ARG A 230 21.08 -7.68 -7.33
N ASP A 231 21.83 -7.11 -6.40
CA ASP A 231 21.79 -7.52 -4.99
C ASP A 231 20.35 -7.40 -4.43
N PRO A 232 19.88 -8.35 -3.60
CA PRO A 232 18.53 -8.31 -3.04
C PRO A 232 18.19 -7.04 -2.25
N VAL A 233 19.14 -6.47 -1.51
CA VAL A 233 18.93 -5.25 -0.72
C VAL A 233 18.84 -4.04 -1.64
N GLU A 234 19.71 -3.97 -2.65
CA GLU A 234 19.66 -2.94 -3.69
C GLU A 234 18.34 -2.98 -4.48
N ALA A 235 17.91 -4.18 -4.91
CA ALA A 235 16.67 -4.36 -5.63
C ALA A 235 15.44 -3.96 -4.78
N ALA A 236 15.45 -4.27 -3.49
CA ALA A 236 14.42 -3.86 -2.56
C ALA A 236 14.41 -2.34 -2.32
N ASP A 237 15.57 -1.67 -2.29
CA ASP A 237 15.67 -0.21 -2.19
C ASP A 237 15.09 0.47 -3.43
N LEU A 238 15.47 0.01 -4.62
CA LEU A 238 14.91 0.50 -5.88
C LEU A 238 13.40 0.24 -5.96
N ALA A 239 12.93 -0.92 -5.47
CA ALA A 239 11.50 -1.20 -5.36
C ALA A 239 10.78 -0.23 -4.41
N SER A 240 11.35 0.08 -3.24
CA SER A 240 10.82 1.09 -2.31
C SER A 240 10.72 2.48 -2.96
N ARG A 241 11.74 2.88 -3.74
CA ARG A 241 11.77 4.15 -4.47
C ARG A 241 10.72 4.20 -5.59
N ALA A 242 10.61 3.13 -6.37
CA ALA A 242 9.59 2.98 -7.40
C ALA A 242 8.18 3.07 -6.81
N THR A 243 7.93 2.39 -5.69
CA THR A 243 6.66 2.44 -4.97
C THR A 243 6.37 3.84 -4.44
N SER A 244 7.34 4.57 -3.89
CA SER A 244 7.11 5.96 -3.45
C SER A 244 6.70 6.87 -4.61
N ARG A 245 7.39 6.77 -5.75
CA ARG A 245 7.03 7.51 -6.97
C ARG A 245 5.63 7.14 -7.46
N TYR A 246 5.29 5.85 -7.48
CA TYR A 246 3.95 5.40 -7.86
C TYR A 246 2.87 5.91 -6.90
N CYS A 247 3.10 5.85 -5.59
CA CYS A 247 2.18 6.41 -4.59
C CYS A 247 1.92 7.90 -4.82
N ALA A 248 2.93 8.65 -5.28
CA ALA A 248 2.79 10.07 -5.58
C ALA A 248 2.03 10.34 -6.89
N THR A 249 2.33 9.60 -7.95
CA THR A 249 1.95 9.99 -9.33
C THR A 249 0.98 9.03 -10.02
N ARG A 250 0.88 7.78 -9.56
CA ARG A 250 0.19 6.66 -10.23
C ARG A 250 0.76 6.31 -11.62
N VAL A 251 1.94 6.82 -11.96
CA VAL A 251 2.54 6.62 -13.28
C VAL A 251 3.17 5.23 -13.40
N LEU A 252 2.86 4.57 -14.52
CA LEU A 252 3.50 3.36 -15.01
C LEU A 252 3.92 3.59 -16.48
N PRO A 253 4.93 2.89 -17.01
CA PRO A 253 5.84 1.95 -16.33
C PRO A 253 6.75 2.62 -15.28
N ILE A 254 7.45 1.81 -14.48
CA ILE A 254 8.41 2.32 -13.49
C ILE A 254 9.68 2.85 -14.17
N SER A 255 10.34 3.79 -13.50
CA SER A 255 11.63 4.34 -13.93
C SER A 255 12.76 3.32 -13.86
N THR A 256 13.81 3.57 -14.62
CA THR A 256 15.04 2.75 -14.59
C THR A 256 15.75 2.86 -13.24
N ALA A 257 16.66 1.91 -12.96
CA ALA A 257 17.44 1.91 -11.73
C ALA A 257 18.22 3.22 -11.52
N ASP A 258 18.86 3.74 -12.57
CA ASP A 258 19.66 4.97 -12.50
C ASP A 258 18.79 6.19 -12.18
N GLU A 259 17.63 6.30 -12.82
CA GLU A 259 16.66 7.36 -12.53
C GLU A 259 16.17 7.28 -11.08
N LEU A 260 15.81 6.10 -10.59
CA LEU A 260 15.33 5.89 -9.22
C LEU A 260 16.41 6.18 -8.18
N ALA A 261 17.65 5.73 -8.43
CA ALA A 261 18.79 5.99 -7.57
C ALA A 261 19.13 7.49 -7.50
N SER A 262 18.88 8.24 -8.59
CA SER A 262 19.10 9.69 -8.64
C SER A 262 18.02 10.51 -7.93
N LEU A 263 16.90 9.91 -7.54
CA LEU A 263 15.84 10.62 -6.82
C LEU A 263 16.29 10.98 -5.40
N GLU A 264 16.15 12.27 -5.06
CA GLU A 264 16.24 12.76 -3.69
C GLU A 264 14.92 12.48 -2.98
N LEU A 265 14.85 11.32 -2.30
CA LEU A 265 13.68 10.91 -1.51
C LEU A 265 14.04 10.85 -0.04
N ASP A 266 13.16 11.41 0.79
CA ASP A 266 13.29 11.33 2.24
C ASP A 266 12.89 9.94 2.74
N PRO A 267 13.77 9.18 3.41
CA PRO A 267 13.39 7.93 4.03
C PRO A 267 12.39 8.17 5.16
N VAL A 268 11.42 7.28 5.29
CA VAL A 268 10.52 7.22 6.43
C VAL A 268 11.30 6.67 7.62
N VAL A 269 11.40 7.48 8.67
CA VAL A 269 11.84 7.03 9.99
C VAL A 269 10.58 6.72 10.80
N PRO A 270 10.38 5.47 11.25
CA PRO A 270 9.23 5.13 12.09
C PRO A 270 9.24 5.94 13.38
N GLY A 271 8.23 6.78 13.56
CA GLY A 271 8.09 7.59 14.76
C GLY A 271 7.33 6.85 15.88
N HIS A 272 7.34 7.45 17.05
CA HIS A 272 6.63 6.95 18.24
C HIS A 272 5.78 8.03 18.90
N GLY A 273 4.76 7.61 19.65
CA GLY A 273 3.90 8.50 20.42
C GLY A 273 2.44 8.48 19.95
N ARG A 274 1.74 9.58 20.23
CA ARG A 274 0.30 9.71 20.08
C ARG A 274 -0.07 10.84 19.14
N ILE A 275 -1.08 10.60 18.30
CA ILE A 275 -1.66 11.60 17.40
C ILE A 275 -2.98 12.13 17.96
N TYR A 276 -3.13 13.45 17.97
CA TYR A 276 -4.39 14.12 18.29
C TYR A 276 -5.24 14.29 17.02
N ILE A 277 -6.52 13.88 17.05
CA ILE A 277 -7.49 14.19 15.99
C ILE A 277 -8.28 15.43 16.37
N ALA A 278 -7.99 16.56 15.72
CA ALA A 278 -8.75 17.80 15.83
C ALA A 278 -9.79 17.85 14.71
N ALA A 279 -11.08 17.88 15.05
CA ALA A 279 -12.15 17.82 14.07
C ALA A 279 -13.51 18.23 14.65
N PRO A 280 -14.42 18.79 13.83
CA PRO A 280 -15.83 18.85 14.19
C PRO A 280 -16.43 17.43 14.26
N PHE A 281 -17.50 17.26 15.04
CA PHE A 281 -18.26 16.01 15.16
C PHE A 281 -19.75 16.27 15.46
N PHE A 282 -20.29 17.36 14.90
CA PHE A 282 -21.66 17.85 15.12
C PHE A 282 -22.69 17.06 14.31
N ASN A 283 -22.29 16.48 13.17
CA ASN A 283 -23.15 15.67 12.32
C ASN A 283 -22.54 14.29 12.00
N LEU A 284 -23.32 13.45 11.31
CA LEU A 284 -22.92 12.08 10.98
C LEU A 284 -21.68 12.01 10.07
N ALA A 285 -21.60 12.89 9.07
CA ALA A 285 -20.48 12.88 8.12
C ALA A 285 -19.15 13.24 8.80
N GLU A 286 -19.18 14.24 9.67
CA GLU A 286 -18.03 14.65 10.48
C GLU A 286 -17.58 13.53 11.43
N ARG A 287 -18.53 12.88 12.13
CA ARG A 287 -18.24 11.72 12.99
C ARG A 287 -17.63 10.56 12.22
N TRP A 288 -18.17 10.23 11.05
CA TRP A 288 -17.61 9.19 10.20
C TRP A 288 -16.17 9.48 9.78
N MET A 289 -15.83 10.73 9.48
CA MET A 289 -14.44 11.08 9.16
C MET A 289 -13.50 10.85 10.35
N VAL A 290 -13.93 11.22 11.56
CA VAL A 290 -13.13 10.98 12.79
C VAL A 290 -12.95 9.48 13.04
N GLU A 291 -14.01 8.68 12.91
CA GLU A 291 -13.96 7.22 13.08
C GLU A 291 -13.05 6.54 12.05
N GLU A 292 -13.13 6.96 10.78
CA GLU A 292 -12.29 6.42 9.72
C GLU A 292 -10.82 6.74 9.96
N ILE A 293 -10.47 8.01 10.25
CA ILE A 293 -9.07 8.38 10.58
C ILE A 293 -8.56 7.59 11.78
N ARG A 294 -9.36 7.50 12.85
CA ARG A 294 -9.00 6.75 14.05
C ARG A 294 -8.76 5.27 13.72
N THR A 295 -9.62 4.67 12.91
CA THR A 295 -9.49 3.27 12.47
C THR A 295 -8.20 3.07 11.66
N GLN A 296 -7.92 3.93 10.69
CA GLN A 296 -6.73 3.82 9.85
C GLN A 296 -5.43 4.02 10.64
N LEU A 297 -5.38 5.00 11.55
CA LEU A 297 -4.25 5.18 12.46
C LEU A 297 -4.06 3.96 13.39
N GLY A 298 -5.16 3.39 13.88
CA GLY A 298 -5.15 2.17 14.68
C GLY A 298 -4.59 0.96 13.92
N HIS A 299 -4.97 0.76 12.65
CA HIS A 299 -4.39 -0.29 11.80
C HIS A 299 -2.88 -0.10 11.56
N MET A 300 -2.39 1.14 11.62
CA MET A 300 -0.95 1.45 11.56
C MET A 300 -0.23 1.28 12.90
N GLY A 301 -0.95 0.90 13.96
CA GLY A 301 -0.38 0.72 15.30
C GLY A 301 -0.08 2.04 16.03
N VAL A 302 -0.72 3.14 15.64
CA VAL A 302 -0.51 4.46 16.22
C VAL A 302 -1.52 4.73 17.33
N GLU A 303 -1.06 5.23 18.48
CA GLU A 303 -1.96 5.67 19.54
C GLU A 303 -2.66 6.97 19.14
N VAL A 304 -3.95 7.08 19.47
CA VAL A 304 -4.79 8.23 19.08
C VAL A 304 -5.48 8.81 20.30
N PHE A 305 -5.51 10.14 20.37
CA PHE A 305 -6.45 10.90 21.20
C PHE A 305 -7.49 11.58 20.31
N SER A 306 -8.76 11.48 20.66
CA SER A 306 -9.87 12.12 19.95
C SER A 306 -10.87 12.70 20.95
N PRO A 307 -11.16 14.02 20.91
CA PRO A 307 -12.17 14.65 21.77
C PRO A 307 -13.51 13.92 21.78
N LEU A 308 -13.95 13.42 20.62
CA LEU A 308 -15.17 12.64 20.46
C LEU A 308 -15.20 11.38 21.35
N HIS A 309 -14.06 10.72 21.52
CA HIS A 309 -13.94 9.41 22.17
C HIS A 309 -13.44 9.49 23.61
N ASP A 310 -12.45 10.35 23.84
CA ASP A 310 -11.66 10.38 25.07
C ASP A 310 -12.17 11.43 26.07
N VAL A 311 -13.01 12.38 25.62
CA VAL A 311 -13.63 13.42 26.47
C VAL A 311 -15.16 13.36 26.40
N GLY A 312 -15.72 13.39 25.19
CA GLY A 312 -17.15 13.37 24.95
C GLY A 312 -17.84 14.72 25.17
N PRO A 313 -19.18 14.79 25.00
CA PRO A 313 -19.93 16.04 25.09
C PRO A 313 -20.04 16.54 26.54
N GLY A 314 -19.95 17.85 26.76
CA GLY A 314 -20.11 18.45 28.08
C GLY A 314 -20.00 19.98 28.07
N PRO A 315 -20.14 20.63 29.24
CA PRO A 315 -19.94 22.07 29.40
C PRO A 315 -18.52 22.48 29.01
N GLY A 316 -18.37 23.67 28.40
CA GLY A 316 -17.09 24.14 27.88
C GLY A 316 -16.00 24.30 28.96
N GLU A 317 -16.40 24.67 30.18
CA GLU A 317 -15.51 24.78 31.34
C GLU A 317 -14.90 23.43 31.79
N VAL A 318 -15.50 22.31 31.38
CA VAL A 318 -14.97 20.96 31.64
C VAL A 318 -14.26 20.41 30.41
N VAL A 319 -14.89 20.53 29.23
CA VAL A 319 -14.39 19.93 27.97
C VAL A 319 -13.11 20.61 27.49
N ALA A 320 -13.09 21.94 27.41
CA ALA A 320 -11.96 22.66 26.82
C ALA A 320 -10.63 22.40 27.56
N PRO A 321 -10.55 22.41 28.91
CA PRO A 321 -9.31 22.04 29.60
C PRO A 321 -8.84 20.60 29.33
N LEU A 322 -9.78 19.65 29.18
CA LEU A 322 -9.46 18.25 28.90
C LEU A 322 -8.93 18.06 27.48
N ASP A 323 -9.54 18.72 26.49
CA ASP A 323 -9.11 18.68 25.10
C ASP A 323 -7.72 19.29 24.93
N LEU A 324 -7.47 20.47 25.53
CA LEU A 324 -6.15 21.10 25.50
C LEU A 324 -5.08 20.28 26.21
N ALA A 325 -5.42 19.64 27.34
CA ALA A 325 -4.53 18.68 27.99
C ALA A 325 -4.30 17.42 27.13
N GLY A 326 -5.27 17.05 26.27
CA GLY A 326 -5.13 16.02 25.27
C GLY A 326 -4.11 16.40 24.19
N VAL A 327 -4.21 17.61 23.64
CA VAL A 327 -3.25 18.15 22.67
C VAL A 327 -1.83 18.12 23.25
N ASP A 328 -1.67 18.57 24.49
CA ASP A 328 -0.37 18.65 25.18
C ASP A 328 0.33 17.29 25.38
N ARG A 329 -0.43 16.18 25.34
CA ARG A 329 0.10 14.82 25.50
C ARG A 329 0.44 14.15 24.16
N CYS A 330 0.12 14.77 23.04
CA CYS A 330 0.34 14.22 21.71
C CYS A 330 1.59 14.79 21.05
N GLN A 331 2.21 14.01 20.17
CA GLN A 331 3.44 14.37 19.47
C GLN A 331 3.18 14.89 18.05
N ALA A 332 1.99 14.64 17.51
CA ALA A 332 1.53 15.20 16.25
C ALA A 332 0.00 15.40 16.31
N MET A 333 -0.52 16.20 15.38
CA MET A 333 -1.95 16.44 15.22
C MET A 333 -2.35 16.21 13.76
N ILE A 334 -3.46 15.52 13.56
CA ILE A 334 -4.22 15.53 12.31
C ILE A 334 -5.47 16.40 12.52
N ALA A 335 -5.65 17.42 11.68
CA ALA A 335 -6.74 18.37 11.77
C ALA A 335 -7.66 18.28 10.55
N ILE A 336 -8.96 18.13 10.76
CA ILE A 336 -9.97 18.09 9.70
C ILE A 336 -10.58 19.48 9.57
N LEU A 337 -10.18 20.21 8.53
CA LEU A 337 -10.59 21.61 8.33
C LEU A 337 -11.77 21.78 7.37
N ASN A 338 -12.35 20.67 6.91
CA ASN A 338 -13.52 20.68 6.03
C ASN A 338 -14.67 21.44 6.71
N GLY A 339 -15.08 22.59 6.14
CA GLY A 339 -16.18 23.40 6.66
C GLY A 339 -15.82 24.46 7.70
N THR A 340 -14.55 24.62 8.06
CA THR A 340 -14.03 25.65 9.02
C THR A 340 -14.74 25.64 10.38
N ASP A 341 -14.36 24.71 11.25
CA ASP A 341 -14.78 24.70 12.65
C ASP A 341 -13.85 25.58 13.54
N PRO A 342 -14.36 26.61 14.23
CA PRO A 342 -13.54 27.46 15.11
C PRO A 342 -12.81 26.69 16.23
N GLY A 343 -13.42 25.62 16.76
CA GLY A 343 -12.80 24.79 17.80
C GLY A 343 -11.54 24.10 17.28
N THR A 344 -11.66 23.42 16.15
CA THR A 344 -10.55 22.76 15.45
C THR A 344 -9.45 23.78 15.10
N VAL A 345 -9.79 24.97 14.60
CA VAL A 345 -8.79 26.01 14.29
C VAL A 345 -8.08 26.51 15.55
N PHE A 346 -8.79 26.62 16.68
CA PHE A 346 -8.19 26.98 17.96
C PHE A 346 -7.18 25.92 18.43
N GLU A 347 -7.55 24.64 18.35
CA GLU A 347 -6.67 23.51 18.68
C GLU A 347 -5.42 23.49 17.79
N VAL A 348 -5.57 23.73 16.48
CA VAL A 348 -4.43 23.87 15.56
C VAL A 348 -3.50 25.00 16.02
N GLY A 349 -4.04 26.17 16.33
CA GLY A 349 -3.26 27.30 16.85
C GLY A 349 -2.50 26.95 18.14
N TRP A 350 -3.17 26.25 19.06
CA TRP A 350 -2.58 25.79 20.32
C TRP A 350 -1.44 24.80 20.09
N ALA A 351 -1.65 23.78 19.26
CA ALA A 351 -0.62 22.80 18.90
C ALA A 351 0.61 23.48 18.29
N ARG A 352 0.42 24.39 17.34
CA ARG A 352 1.53 25.13 16.71
C ARG A 352 2.28 26.02 17.69
N ALA A 353 1.59 26.68 18.62
CA ALA A 353 2.23 27.49 19.66
C ALA A 353 3.15 26.65 20.56
N LYS A 354 2.88 25.35 20.70
CA LYS A 354 3.70 24.38 21.46
C LYS A 354 4.73 23.63 20.61
N GLY A 355 4.84 23.94 19.32
CA GLY A 355 5.77 23.27 18.41
C GLY A 355 5.31 21.88 17.94
N ILE A 356 4.06 21.49 18.24
CA ILE A 356 3.51 20.21 17.77
C ILE A 356 3.28 20.31 16.24
N PRO A 357 3.79 19.37 15.43
CA PRO A 357 3.52 19.32 14.00
C PRO A 357 2.03 19.03 13.74
N VAL A 358 1.46 19.75 12.77
CA VAL A 358 0.05 19.64 12.39
C VAL A 358 -0.03 19.31 10.90
N VAL A 359 -0.77 18.23 10.59
CA VAL A 359 -1.19 17.87 9.24
C VAL A 359 -2.68 18.16 9.11
N ALA A 360 -3.05 19.04 8.20
CA ALA A 360 -4.42 19.46 7.97
C ALA A 360 -4.99 18.83 6.70
N LEU A 361 -6.08 18.07 6.85
CA LEU A 361 -6.94 17.68 5.75
C LEU A 361 -7.87 18.84 5.41
N ALA A 362 -7.76 19.36 4.18
CA ALA A 362 -8.56 20.49 3.71
C ALA A 362 -9.08 20.23 2.30
N GLN A 363 -10.28 19.66 2.21
CA GLN A 363 -11.00 19.42 0.97
C GLN A 363 -11.95 20.58 0.67
N ASN A 364 -11.96 21.07 -0.57
CA ASN A 364 -12.86 22.13 -1.05
C ASN A 364 -12.81 23.43 -0.22
N MET A 365 -11.64 23.77 0.32
CA MET A 365 -11.41 24.97 1.12
C MET A 365 -10.87 26.13 0.27
N ARG A 366 -11.26 27.37 0.59
CA ARG A 366 -10.68 28.54 -0.08
C ARG A 366 -9.31 28.85 0.53
N PRO A 367 -8.35 29.35 -0.26
CA PRO A 367 -7.04 29.73 0.26
C PRO A 367 -7.09 30.72 1.44
N GLU A 368 -8.05 31.66 1.44
CA GLU A 368 -8.20 32.64 2.54
C GLU A 368 -8.56 31.96 3.87
N ASP A 369 -9.37 30.90 3.85
CA ASP A 369 -9.78 30.17 5.05
C ASP A 369 -8.60 29.39 5.67
N LEU A 370 -7.58 29.07 4.86
CA LEU A 370 -6.39 28.31 5.28
C LEU A 370 -5.18 29.20 5.62
N LYS A 371 -5.29 30.52 5.46
CA LYS A 371 -4.16 31.46 5.56
C LYS A 371 -3.35 31.32 6.85
N MET A 372 -4.03 31.19 7.99
CA MET A 372 -3.37 31.04 9.30
C MET A 372 -2.73 29.66 9.48
N VAL A 373 -3.35 28.62 8.93
CA VAL A 373 -2.86 27.24 8.99
C VAL A 373 -1.61 27.08 8.13
N VAL A 374 -1.65 27.57 6.89
CA VAL A 374 -0.48 27.59 6.00
C VAL A 374 0.61 28.51 6.56
N GLY A 375 0.25 29.72 7.01
CA GLY A 375 1.20 30.69 7.55
C GLY A 375 1.92 30.24 8.83
N SER A 376 1.33 29.31 9.59
CA SER A 376 1.94 28.70 10.79
C SER A 376 2.73 27.43 10.49
N ARG A 377 2.99 27.14 9.20
CA ARG A 377 3.76 25.99 8.70
C ARG A 377 3.11 24.64 9.02
N CYS A 378 1.78 24.58 9.05
CA CYS A 378 1.09 23.29 9.00
C CYS A 378 1.22 22.70 7.60
N GLN A 379 1.31 21.37 7.51
CA GLN A 379 1.25 20.66 6.25
C GLN A 379 -0.22 20.51 5.85
N VAL A 380 -0.60 20.97 4.66
CA VAL A 380 -1.98 20.90 4.18
C VAL A 380 -2.07 19.93 3.01
N VAL A 381 -3.02 19.01 3.07
CA VAL A 381 -3.25 18.00 2.03
C VAL A 381 -4.73 17.93 1.64
N GLY A 382 -4.97 17.53 0.39
CA GLY A 382 -6.30 17.51 -0.22
C GLY A 382 -7.00 16.15 -0.18
N ASP A 383 -6.37 15.11 0.37
CA ASP A 383 -6.96 13.77 0.45
C ASP A 383 -6.67 13.10 1.80
N LEU A 384 -7.59 12.23 2.22
CA LEU A 384 -7.58 11.55 3.51
C LEU A 384 -6.33 10.68 3.70
N VAL A 385 -5.92 9.96 2.66
CA VAL A 385 -4.86 8.95 2.77
C VAL A 385 -3.52 9.65 2.98
N SER A 386 -3.23 10.71 2.22
CA SER A 386 -2.07 11.56 2.45
C SER A 386 -2.08 12.17 3.86
N ALA A 387 -3.24 12.62 4.35
CA ALA A 387 -3.34 13.20 5.69
C ALA A 387 -2.96 12.20 6.79
N VAL A 388 -3.47 10.97 6.69
CA VAL A 388 -3.14 9.88 7.63
C VAL A 388 -1.65 9.57 7.58
N TYR A 389 -1.07 9.30 6.40
CA TYR A 389 0.35 8.96 6.29
C TYR A 389 1.27 10.09 6.74
N HIS A 390 1.00 11.33 6.35
CA HIS A 390 1.81 12.48 6.73
C HIS A 390 1.74 12.73 8.24
N ALA A 391 0.58 12.51 8.88
CA ALA A 391 0.45 12.61 10.33
C ALA A 391 1.31 11.55 11.04
N VAL A 392 1.36 10.32 10.51
CA VAL A 392 2.25 9.27 11.03
C VAL A 392 3.74 9.64 10.83
N TRP A 393 4.10 10.20 9.67
CA TRP A 393 5.49 10.63 9.40
C TRP A 393 5.93 11.87 10.18
N ALA A 394 4.99 12.58 10.81
CA ALA A 394 5.25 13.72 11.67
C ALA A 394 5.57 13.32 13.12
N LEU A 395 5.40 12.04 13.48
CA LEU A 395 5.81 11.52 14.79
C LEU A 395 7.34 11.51 14.93
N PRO A 396 7.88 11.79 16.13
CA PRO A 396 9.32 11.86 16.40
C PRO A 396 10.02 10.50 16.50
#